data_AF-A0A2L2YS69-F1
#
_entry.id   AF-A0A2L2YS69-F1
#
_cell.length_a   1.000
_cell.length_b   1.000
_cell.length_c   1.000
_cell.angle_alpha   90.00
_cell.angle_beta   90.00
_cell.angle_gamma   90.00
#
_symmetry.space_group_name_H-M   'P 1'
#
loop_
_entity.id
_entity.type
_entity.pdbx_description
1 polymer ?
#
loop_
_entity_poly.entity_id
_entity_poly.type
_entity_poly.pdbx_seq_one_letter_code
_entity_poly.pdbx_strand_id
1 'polypeptide(L)'
;FVWRIKNYSSCYLAKAERIVSSWFTIASIPDCQWRLAFYPKGSNRLESEERFVSYFLHWKPLVETLDPVSISFSLEIVDEKGNNLKLLSCQNTFSKQRESSGYDKVFATDELEKELSNWTEDVLTLRCRINTDNQRKK
;
A
#
# COMPACT_ATOMS: atom_id res chain seq x y z
N PHE A 1 10.01 1.50 1.49
CA PHE A 1 9.71 0.10 1.89
C PHE A 1 9.31 -0.69 0.65
N VAL A 2 9.82 -1.91 0.50
CA VAL A 2 9.49 -2.82 -0.62
C VAL A 2 8.95 -4.11 -0.03
N TRP A 3 7.83 -4.58 -0.55
CA TRP A 3 7.14 -5.78 -0.10
C TRP A 3 6.86 -6.69 -1.28
N ARG A 4 7.37 -7.93 -1.20
CA ARG A 4 7.23 -8.96 -2.22
C ARG A 4 6.24 -10.02 -1.73
N ILE A 5 5.15 -10.20 -2.45
CA ILE A 5 4.12 -11.21 -2.18
C ILE A 5 4.38 -12.37 -3.14
N LYS A 6 4.88 -13.48 -2.62
CA LYS A 6 5.13 -14.70 -3.42
C LYS A 6 3.85 -15.48 -3.64
N ASN A 7 3.80 -16.24 -4.74
CA ASN A 7 2.69 -17.09 -5.14
C ASN A 7 1.37 -16.29 -5.24
N TYR A 8 1.44 -15.09 -5.81
CA TYR A 8 0.29 -14.17 -5.85
C TYR A 8 -0.86 -14.74 -6.69
N SER A 9 -0.57 -15.45 -7.78
CA SER A 9 -1.58 -16.14 -8.59
C SER A 9 -2.39 -17.18 -7.79
N SER A 10 -1.82 -17.69 -6.69
CA SER A 10 -2.48 -18.62 -5.76
C SER A 10 -3.23 -17.91 -4.62
N CYS A 11 -3.43 -16.59 -4.72
CA CYS A 11 -4.13 -15.82 -3.71
C CYS A 11 -5.66 -15.93 -3.87
N TYR A 12 -6.28 -16.81 -3.08
CA TYR A 12 -7.73 -17.07 -3.12
C TYR A 12 -8.58 -16.14 -2.24
N LEU A 13 -7.99 -15.10 -1.64
CA LEU A 13 -8.70 -14.14 -0.80
C LEU A 13 -9.96 -13.60 -1.48
N ALA A 14 -11.03 -13.44 -0.71
CA ALA A 14 -12.29 -12.85 -1.15
C ALA A 14 -12.19 -11.32 -1.25
N LYS A 15 -13.22 -10.69 -1.82
CA LYS A 15 -13.35 -9.23 -1.78
C LYS A 15 -13.37 -8.74 -0.33
N ALA A 16 -12.78 -7.58 -0.08
CA ALA A 16 -12.56 -7.00 1.25
C ALA A 16 -11.60 -7.78 2.18
N GLU A 17 -11.09 -8.94 1.76
CA GLU A 17 -9.96 -9.58 2.43
C GLU A 17 -8.64 -8.98 1.94
N ARG A 18 -7.64 -8.96 2.82
CA ARG A 18 -6.36 -8.30 2.57
C ARG A 18 -5.18 -9.13 3.02
N ILE A 19 -4.07 -8.94 2.34
CA ILE A 19 -2.75 -9.30 2.81
C ILE A 19 -2.14 -8.06 3.46
N VAL A 20 -1.41 -8.22 4.57
CA VAL A 20 -0.71 -7.13 5.24
C VAL A 20 0.79 -7.38 5.29
N SER A 21 1.59 -6.34 5.13
CA SER A 21 3.03 -6.43 5.37
C SER A 21 3.33 -6.45 6.86
N SER A 22 4.57 -6.82 7.20
CA SER A 22 5.15 -6.49 8.50
C SER A 22 5.11 -4.98 8.73
N TRP A 23 5.04 -4.59 10.01
CA TRP A 23 5.21 -3.20 10.42
C TRP A 23 6.65 -2.75 10.17
N PHE A 24 6.82 -1.50 9.76
CA PHE A 24 8.10 -0.85 9.57
C PHE A 24 8.08 0.56 10.18
N THR A 25 9.25 1.04 10.62
CA THR A 25 9.44 2.40 11.13
C THR A 25 10.17 3.26 10.10
N ILE A 26 10.16 4.57 10.31
CA ILE A 26 10.99 5.52 9.57
C ILE A 26 11.75 6.37 10.57
N ALA A 27 13.05 6.54 10.38
CA ALA A 27 13.92 7.19 11.38
C ALA A 27 13.52 8.64 11.68
N SER A 28 12.98 9.36 10.69
CA SER A 28 12.53 10.74 10.84
C SER A 28 11.18 10.88 11.57
N ILE A 29 10.46 9.79 11.79
CA ILE A 29 9.18 9.76 12.52
C ILE A 29 9.15 8.50 13.42
N PRO A 30 9.94 8.48 14.51
CA PRO A 30 10.25 7.26 15.27
C PRO A 30 9.08 6.74 16.12
N ASP A 31 8.16 7.61 16.53
CA ASP A 31 7.09 7.26 17.48
C ASP A 31 5.87 6.60 16.84
N CYS A 32 5.96 6.19 15.58
CA CYS A 32 4.91 5.45 14.89
C CYS A 32 5.46 4.37 13.97
N GLN A 33 4.59 3.41 13.68
CA GLN A 33 4.83 2.35 12.72
C GLN A 33 3.86 2.41 11.56
N TRP A 34 4.30 1.86 10.44
CA TRP A 34 3.61 1.84 9.18
C TRP A 34 3.52 0.41 8.67
N ARG A 35 2.47 0.09 7.93
CA ARG A 35 2.42 -1.17 7.16
C ARG A 35 1.60 -0.98 5.91
N LEU A 36 1.76 -1.91 4.98
CA LEU A 36 0.99 -1.97 3.77
C LEU A 36 -0.19 -2.93 3.95
N ALA A 37 -1.34 -2.55 3.40
CA ALA A 37 -2.50 -3.41 3.27
C ALA A 37 -2.90 -3.46 1.79
N PHE A 38 -2.92 -4.67 1.23
CA PHE A 38 -3.25 -4.91 -0.16
C PHE A 38 -4.47 -5.82 -0.26
N TYR A 39 -5.45 -5.43 -1.06
CA TYR A 39 -6.70 -6.14 -1.28
C TYR A 39 -6.73 -6.67 -2.71
N PRO A 40 -6.40 -7.96 -2.94
CA PRO A 40 -6.27 -8.54 -4.28
C PRO A 40 -7.57 -8.49 -5.10
N LYS A 41 -8.73 -8.51 -4.43
CA LYS A 41 -10.07 -8.41 -5.05
C LYS A 41 -10.81 -7.13 -4.67
N GLY A 42 -10.05 -6.12 -4.24
CA GLY A 42 -10.58 -4.82 -3.88
C GLY A 42 -11.14 -4.73 -2.46
N SER A 43 -11.30 -3.49 -1.98
CA SER A 43 -11.84 -3.18 -0.67
C SER A 43 -13.37 -3.36 -0.62
N ASN A 44 -13.95 -3.22 0.57
CA ASN A 44 -15.40 -3.19 0.76
C ASN A 44 -16.08 -1.91 0.23
N ARG A 45 -15.32 -0.91 -0.22
CA ARG A 45 -15.84 0.36 -0.75
C ARG A 45 -16.12 0.30 -2.25
N LEU A 46 -15.61 -0.72 -2.93
CA LEU A 46 -15.90 -0.93 -4.35
C LEU A 46 -17.28 -1.55 -4.52
N GLU A 47 -17.97 -1.19 -5.60
CA GLU A 47 -19.22 -1.85 -6.00
C GLU A 47 -18.97 -3.30 -6.43
N SER A 48 -19.98 -4.16 -6.35
CA SER A 48 -19.85 -5.62 -6.50
C SER A 48 -19.18 -6.07 -7.81
N GLU A 49 -19.41 -5.31 -8.87
CA GLU A 49 -18.95 -5.50 -10.24
C GLU A 49 -17.56 -4.91 -10.49
N GLU A 50 -17.07 -4.05 -9.61
CA GLU A 50 -15.78 -3.38 -9.79
C GLU A 50 -14.62 -4.32 -9.47
N ARG A 51 -13.77 -4.53 -10.48
CA ARG A 51 -12.62 -5.44 -10.44
C ARG A 51 -11.31 -4.66 -10.39
N PHE A 52 -11.00 -4.12 -9.22
CA PHE A 52 -9.72 -3.45 -8.98
C PHE A 52 -9.05 -4.00 -7.74
N VAL A 53 -7.72 -4.02 -7.76
CA VAL A 53 -6.93 -4.17 -6.54
C VAL A 53 -6.92 -2.85 -5.77
N SER A 54 -6.98 -2.95 -4.44
CA SER A 54 -6.87 -1.77 -3.55
C SER A 54 -5.60 -1.84 -2.72
N TYR A 55 -5.02 -0.68 -2.43
CA TYR A 55 -3.71 -0.59 -1.77
C TYR A 55 -3.67 0.61 -0.83
N PHE A 56 -3.32 0.34 0.43
CA PHE A 56 -3.32 1.31 1.51
C PHE A 56 -2.05 1.28 2.34
N LEU A 57 -1.66 2.45 2.82
CA LEU A 57 -0.72 2.65 3.91
C LEU A 57 -1.51 2.76 5.20
N HIS A 58 -1.16 1.92 6.16
CA HIS A 58 -1.67 1.97 7.53
C HIS A 58 -0.61 2.55 8.45
N TRP A 59 -1.08 3.26 9.46
CA TRP A 59 -0.30 3.92 10.49
C TRP A 59 -0.77 3.45 11.86
N LYS A 60 0.16 3.34 12.81
CA LYS A 60 -0.13 3.04 14.21
C LYS A 60 0.81 3.85 15.11
N PRO A 61 0.30 4.55 16.13
CA PRO A 61 1.15 5.23 17.11
C PRO A 61 1.81 4.21 18.05
N LEU A 62 3.05 4.48 18.46
CA LEU A 62 3.75 3.71 19.49
C LEU A 62 3.59 4.33 20.88
N VAL A 63 3.13 5.58 20.96
CA VAL A 63 2.84 6.30 22.20
C VAL A 63 1.43 6.89 22.15
N GLU A 64 0.74 6.95 23.29
CA GLU A 64 -0.66 7.38 23.32
C GLU A 64 -0.86 8.86 22.97
N THR A 65 0.14 9.69 23.25
CA THR A 65 0.09 11.15 23.10
C THR A 65 0.65 11.64 21.79
N LEU A 66 0.85 10.76 20.80
CA LEU A 66 1.43 11.17 19.51
C LEU A 66 0.49 12.10 18.76
N ASP A 67 0.99 13.30 18.45
CA ASP A 67 0.31 14.26 17.60
C ASP A 67 0.07 13.71 16.18
N PRO A 68 -0.94 14.20 15.47
CA PRO A 68 -1.18 13.80 14.08
C PRO A 68 0.04 13.99 13.18
N VAL A 69 0.35 12.97 12.38
CA VAL A 69 1.54 12.91 11.53
C VAL A 69 1.18 13.20 10.08
N SER A 70 1.66 14.32 9.54
CA SER A 70 1.46 14.68 8.13
C SER A 70 2.62 14.21 7.26
N ILE A 71 2.34 13.37 6.26
CA ILE A 71 3.34 12.88 5.31
C ILE A 71 2.84 12.96 3.87
N SER A 72 3.77 13.10 2.95
CA SER A 72 3.54 12.78 1.53
C SER A 72 4.11 11.39 1.28
N PHE A 73 3.37 10.54 0.57
CA PHE A 73 3.81 9.20 0.23
C PHE A 73 3.33 8.79 -1.15
N SER A 74 3.97 7.76 -1.70
CA SER A 74 3.51 7.09 -2.91
C SER A 74 3.35 5.60 -2.67
N LEU A 75 2.36 5.03 -3.36
CA LEU A 75 2.07 3.61 -3.43
C LEU A 75 2.26 3.15 -4.87
N GLU A 76 3.07 2.11 -5.03
CA GLU A 76 3.56 1.66 -6.32
C GLU A 76 3.40 0.16 -6.48
N ILE A 77 2.97 -0.26 -7.67
CA ILE A 77 3.06 -1.64 -8.15
C ILE A 77 4.15 -1.66 -9.21
N VAL A 78 5.13 -2.54 -9.06
CA VAL A 78 6.27 -2.62 -9.97
C VAL A 78 6.35 -3.98 -10.64
N ASP A 79 6.86 -4.01 -11.86
CA ASP A 79 7.10 -5.22 -12.62
C ASP A 79 8.30 -6.03 -12.10
N GLU A 80 8.55 -7.21 -12.67
CA GLU A 80 9.69 -8.08 -12.32
C GLU A 80 11.06 -7.39 -12.55
N LYS A 81 11.11 -6.36 -13.41
CA LYS A 81 12.30 -5.56 -13.72
C LYS A 81 12.42 -4.32 -12.83
N GLY A 82 11.44 -4.06 -11.96
CA GLY A 82 11.38 -2.93 -11.06
C GLY A 82 10.81 -1.62 -11.66
N ASN A 83 10.26 -1.67 -12.88
CA ASN A 83 9.57 -0.53 -13.50
C ASN A 83 8.18 -0.35 -12.89
N ASN A 84 7.69 0.89 -12.86
CA ASN A 84 6.36 1.17 -12.33
C ASN A 84 5.29 0.74 -13.32
N LEU A 85 4.47 -0.24 -12.95
CA LEU A 85 3.19 -0.48 -13.61
C LEU A 85 2.15 0.54 -13.15
N LYS A 86 2.16 0.89 -11.86
CA LYS A 86 1.32 1.95 -11.29
C LYS A 86 2.06 2.73 -10.22
N LEU A 87 1.84 4.03 -10.20
CA LEU A 87 2.32 4.94 -9.17
C LEU A 87 1.20 5.91 -8.81
N LEU A 88 0.87 6.00 -7.52
CA LEU A 88 -0.13 6.93 -7.00
C LEU A 88 0.46 7.66 -5.79
N SER A 89 0.44 9.00 -5.84
CA SER A 89 1.00 9.86 -4.79
C SER A 89 -0.10 10.56 -4.01
N CYS A 90 0.03 10.56 -2.69
CA CYS A 90 -0.93 11.13 -1.75
C CYS A 90 -0.19 11.97 -0.70
N GLN A 91 -0.82 13.04 -0.23
CA GLN A 91 -0.47 13.69 1.02
C GLN A 91 -1.58 13.45 2.02
N ASN A 92 -1.23 13.01 3.23
CA ASN A 92 -2.20 12.72 4.26
C ASN A 92 -1.69 13.04 5.67
N THR A 93 -2.62 13.37 6.56
CA THR A 93 -2.41 13.45 7.99
C THR A 93 -3.00 12.21 8.65
N PHE A 94 -2.15 11.46 9.36
CA PHE A 94 -2.53 10.26 10.09
C PHE A 94 -2.71 10.57 11.57
N SER A 95 -3.77 10.02 12.17
CA SER A 95 -4.09 10.15 13.59
C SER A 95 -4.88 8.92 14.02
N LYS A 96 -5.20 8.80 15.32
CA LYS A 96 -6.06 7.71 15.84
C LYS A 96 -7.44 7.64 15.16
N GLN A 97 -7.92 8.76 14.62
CA GLN A 97 -9.19 8.82 13.86
C GLN A 97 -8.99 8.53 12.36
N ARG A 98 -7.76 8.57 11.86
CA ARG A 98 -7.43 8.38 10.44
C ARG A 98 -6.14 7.56 10.29
N GLU A 99 -6.24 6.28 10.62
CA GLU A 99 -5.10 5.36 10.68
C GLU A 99 -4.71 4.76 9.32
N SER A 100 -5.46 5.05 8.24
CA SER A 100 -5.19 4.51 6.91
C SER A 100 -5.46 5.52 5.80
N SER A 101 -4.64 5.49 4.76
CA SER A 101 -4.85 6.23 3.52
C SER A 101 -4.29 5.47 2.33
N GLY A 102 -4.93 5.60 1.18
CA GLY A 102 -4.61 4.83 -0.02
C GLY A 102 -5.71 4.93 -1.06
N TYR A 103 -5.81 3.91 -1.91
CA TYR A 103 -6.68 3.94 -3.08
C TYR A 103 -7.46 2.64 -3.21
N ASP A 104 -8.76 2.78 -3.41
CA ASP A 104 -9.67 1.67 -3.68
C ASP A 104 -9.48 1.09 -5.09
N LYS A 105 -9.16 1.94 -6.08
CA LYS A 105 -8.97 1.56 -7.49
C LYS A 105 -7.55 1.85 -7.94
N VAL A 106 -6.62 0.92 -7.70
CA VAL A 106 -5.20 1.10 -8.05
C VAL A 106 -4.91 0.59 -9.45
N PHE A 107 -5.28 -0.67 -9.69
CA PHE A 107 -5.01 -1.42 -10.92
C PHE A 107 -6.19 -2.34 -11.18
N ALA A 108 -6.64 -2.45 -12.43
CA ALA A 108 -7.66 -3.42 -12.80
C ALA A 108 -7.13 -4.85 -12.58
N THR A 109 -7.95 -5.73 -12.01
CA THR A 109 -7.48 -7.06 -11.61
C THR A 109 -7.06 -7.90 -12.81
N ASP A 110 -7.80 -7.85 -13.90
CA ASP A 110 -7.55 -8.56 -15.16
C ASP A 110 -6.28 -8.06 -15.87
N GLU A 111 -6.07 -6.74 -15.90
CA GLU A 111 -4.84 -6.18 -16.46
C GLU A 111 -3.61 -6.60 -15.62
N LEU A 112 -3.72 -6.59 -14.28
CA LEU A 112 -2.63 -7.03 -13.42
C LEU A 112 -2.33 -8.53 -13.59
N GLU A 113 -3.36 -9.37 -13.69
CA GLU A 113 -3.21 -10.81 -13.97
C GLU A 113 -2.52 -11.04 -15.32
N LYS A 114 -2.90 -10.27 -16.35
CA LYS A 114 -2.26 -10.29 -17.66
C LYS A 114 -0.78 -9.90 -17.58
N GLU A 115 -0.44 -8.83 -16.86
CA GLU A 115 0.96 -8.45 -16.64
C GLU A 115 1.75 -9.57 -15.95
N LEU A 116 1.22 -10.12 -14.86
CA LEU A 116 1.85 -11.19 -14.08
C LEU A 116 2.07 -12.48 -14.88
N SER A 117 1.15 -12.81 -15.79
CA SER A 117 1.29 -13.99 -16.65
C SER A 117 2.52 -13.95 -17.57
N ASN A 118 3.09 -12.76 -17.80
CA ASN A 118 4.31 -12.60 -18.58
C ASN A 118 5.59 -12.66 -17.73
N TRP A 119 5.47 -12.74 -16.40
CA TRP A 119 6.63 -12.72 -15.51
C TRP A 119 7.20 -14.13 -15.30
N THR A 120 8.49 -14.17 -15.04
CA THR A 120 9.22 -15.43 -14.76
C THR A 120 8.95 -15.98 -13.36
N GLU A 121 8.69 -15.09 -12.40
CA GLU A 121 8.33 -15.43 -11.02
C GLU A 121 6.91 -14.94 -10.70
N ASP A 122 6.12 -15.78 -10.02
CA ASP A 122 4.83 -15.38 -9.45
C ASP A 122 5.02 -14.56 -8.16
N VAL A 123 5.56 -13.34 -8.32
CA VAL A 123 5.89 -12.44 -7.20
C VAL A 123 5.42 -11.03 -7.48
N LEU A 124 4.28 -10.65 -6.88
CA LEU A 124 3.81 -9.28 -6.91
C LEU A 124 4.67 -8.39 -6.01
N THR A 125 5.26 -7.33 -6.57
CA THR A 125 6.09 -6.38 -5.81
C THR A 125 5.37 -5.06 -5.60
N LEU A 126 5.16 -4.73 -4.33
CA LEU A 126 4.57 -3.48 -3.88
C LEU A 126 5.66 -2.59 -3.27
N ARG A 127 5.65 -1.31 -3.62
CA ARG A 127 6.59 -0.33 -3.08
C ARG A 127 5.84 0.84 -2.46
N CYS A 128 6.37 1.32 -1.35
CA CYS A 128 5.92 2.55 -0.70
C CYS A 128 7.12 3.45 -0.44
N ARG A 129 7.01 4.72 -0.85
CA ARG A 129 7.98 5.76 -0.54
C ARG A 129 7.29 6.84 0.28
N ILE A 130 7.84 7.13 1.45
CA ILE A 130 7.38 8.22 2.31
C ILE A 130 8.39 9.35 2.18
N ASN A 131 7.91 10.53 1.78
CA ASN A 131 8.70 11.74 1.61
C ASN A 131 8.50 12.62 2.85
N THR A 132 9.58 12.85 3.58
CA THR A 132 9.58 13.58 4.86
C THR A 132 10.07 15.02 4.73
N ASP A 133 10.28 15.51 3.50
CA ASP A 133 10.85 16.85 3.26
C ASP A 133 9.99 17.98 3.83
N ASN A 134 8.68 17.76 3.98
CA ASN A 134 7.78 18.72 4.63
C ASN A 134 7.98 18.86 6.15
N GLN A 135 8.73 17.95 6.79
CA GLN A 135 8.99 17.99 8.23
C GLN A 135 10.27 18.75 8.61
N ARG A 136 11.06 19.20 7.63
CA ARG A 136 12.32 19.94 7.84
C ARG A 136 12.15 21.46 7.98
N LYS A 137 10.92 21.97 7.90
CA LYS A 137 10.62 23.39 8.13
C LYS A 137 10.19 23.60 9.59
N LYS A 138 11.17 23.66 10.50
CA LYS A 138 11.01 24.25 11.83
C LYS A 138 12.19 25.18 12.07
#